data_AF-A0A3M5UUK8-F1
#
_entry.id   AF-A0A3M5UUK8-F1
#
_cell.length_a   1.000
_cell.length_b   1.000
_cell.length_c   1.000
_cell.angle_alpha   90.00
_cell.angle_beta   90.00
_cell.angle_gamma   90.00
#
_symmetry.space_group_name_H-M   'P 1'
#
loop_
_entity.id
_entity.type
_entity.pdbx_description
1 polymer ?
#
loop_
_entity_poly.entity_id
_entity_poly.type
_entity_poly.pdbx_seq_one_letter_code
_entity_poly.pdbx_strand_id
1 'polypeptide(L)'
;MPVIKHLDGICHVYVSAHADLPKAQKIAFNAKTYRYGICGAMETLLVDRTIAADFLPAMAAQFREKGVELRGCERTRELIDVMPATEDDWHTEYLAAILSIRVVSGLDEAIEHINHYGSHHSDAIVSDHQSQIRRFMAEVDSSSVMVNAPTSFADGFEYGLGAEIGISTDKLHARGPVGLEGLTCEKYIVIGDGQLRGHA
;
A
#
# COMPACT_ATOMS: atom_id res chain seq x y z
N MET A 1 9.47 -25.86 -6.86
CA MET A 1 9.64 -24.93 -7.99
C MET A 1 9.50 -23.51 -7.47
N PRO A 2 10.31 -22.53 -7.92
CA PRO A 2 10.07 -21.11 -7.62
C PRO A 2 8.68 -20.69 -8.09
N VAL A 3 8.03 -19.79 -7.37
CA VAL A 3 6.66 -19.31 -7.65
C VAL A 3 6.70 -17.79 -7.63
N ILE A 4 6.11 -17.15 -8.66
CA ILE A 4 5.81 -15.72 -8.66
C ILE A 4 4.35 -15.60 -8.21
N LYS A 5 4.10 -14.91 -7.11
CA LYS A 5 2.76 -14.74 -6.54
C LYS A 5 2.69 -13.52 -5.62
N HIS A 6 1.48 -13.11 -5.30
CA HIS A 6 1.14 -12.48 -4.04
C HIS A 6 0.22 -13.42 -3.27
N LEU A 7 0.25 -13.36 -1.93
CA LEU A 7 -0.69 -14.12 -1.09
C LEU A 7 -1.97 -13.32 -0.89
N ASP A 8 -1.84 -12.16 -0.25
CA ASP A 8 -2.96 -11.26 0.08
C ASP A 8 -2.62 -9.81 -0.33
N GLY A 9 -3.64 -8.96 -0.40
CA GLY A 9 -3.59 -7.53 -0.77
C GLY A 9 -3.97 -6.56 0.35
N ILE A 10 -3.36 -6.69 1.54
CA ILE A 10 -3.62 -5.82 2.69
C ILE A 10 -2.86 -4.50 2.52
N CYS A 11 -3.48 -3.58 1.78
CA CYS A 11 -2.90 -2.29 1.41
C CYS A 11 -3.31 -1.15 2.36
N HIS A 12 -2.38 -0.23 2.63
CA HIS A 12 -2.62 0.91 3.51
C HIS A 12 -2.53 2.26 2.79
N VAL A 13 -3.32 3.22 3.28
CA VAL A 13 -3.07 4.65 3.04
C VAL A 13 -2.86 5.33 4.37
N TYR A 14 -1.72 6.01 4.53
CA TYR A 14 -1.42 6.86 5.68
C TYR A 14 -1.62 8.34 5.34
N VAL A 15 -2.52 9.00 6.07
CA VAL A 15 -2.73 10.44 6.00
C VAL A 15 -1.92 11.13 7.11
N SER A 16 -0.83 11.78 6.72
CA SER A 16 0.11 12.47 7.61
C SER A 16 -0.47 13.76 8.18
N ALA A 17 0.05 14.20 9.34
CA ALA A 17 -0.21 15.52 9.92
C ALA A 17 -0.03 16.71 8.94
N HIS A 18 0.79 16.53 7.90
CA HIS A 18 1.09 17.56 6.90
C HIS A 18 0.38 17.33 5.56
N ALA A 19 -0.71 16.56 5.56
CA ALA A 19 -1.50 16.33 4.36
C ALA A 19 -2.42 17.52 4.06
N ASP A 20 -2.51 17.91 2.79
CA ASP A 20 -3.68 18.65 2.29
C ASP A 20 -4.93 17.77 2.41
N LEU A 21 -5.87 18.14 3.30
CA LEU A 21 -7.04 17.31 3.63
C LEU A 21 -7.96 17.06 2.42
N PRO A 22 -8.27 18.05 1.55
CA PRO A 22 -9.06 17.79 0.34
C PRO A 22 -8.42 16.78 -0.61
N LYS A 23 -7.09 16.85 -0.79
CA LYS A 23 -6.32 15.87 -1.58
C LYS A 23 -6.34 14.50 -0.91
N ALA A 24 -6.13 14.43 0.40
CA ALA A 24 -6.18 13.18 1.17
C ALA A 24 -7.54 12.48 1.06
N GLN A 25 -8.65 13.22 1.13
CA GLN A 25 -9.98 12.65 0.99
C GLN A 25 -10.17 12.01 -0.39
N LYS A 26 -9.79 12.71 -1.46
CA LYS A 26 -9.91 12.18 -2.83
C LYS A 26 -9.08 10.90 -3.02
N ILE A 27 -7.85 10.89 -2.51
CA ILE A 27 -6.94 9.75 -2.63
C ILE A 27 -7.46 8.56 -1.82
N ALA A 28 -7.75 8.75 -0.53
CA ALA A 28 -8.21 7.67 0.35
C ALA A 28 -9.55 7.10 -0.13
N PHE A 29 -10.47 7.97 -0.58
CA PHE A 29 -11.73 7.53 -1.17
C PHE A 29 -11.50 6.67 -2.40
N ASN A 30 -10.71 7.15 -3.37
CA ASN A 30 -10.43 6.40 -4.59
C ASN A 30 -9.72 5.06 -4.30
N ALA A 31 -8.74 5.06 -3.39
CA ALA A 31 -7.98 3.87 -3.01
C ALA A 31 -8.88 2.73 -2.50
N LYS A 32 -9.98 3.03 -1.81
CA LYS A 32 -10.95 2.01 -1.39
C LYS A 32 -12.03 1.73 -2.44
N THR A 33 -12.61 2.77 -3.03
CA THR A 33 -13.88 2.64 -3.78
C THR A 33 -13.72 2.53 -5.29
N TYR A 34 -12.49 2.57 -5.83
CA TYR A 34 -12.27 2.39 -7.26
C TYR A 34 -12.80 1.03 -7.73
N ARG A 35 -12.37 -0.04 -7.07
CA ARG A 35 -12.86 -1.41 -7.29
C ARG A 35 -12.55 -2.24 -6.05
N TYR A 36 -13.55 -2.87 -5.44
CA TYR A 36 -13.36 -3.61 -4.19
C TYR A 36 -12.64 -4.96 -4.38
N GLY A 37 -12.86 -5.63 -5.51
CA GLY A 37 -12.33 -6.98 -5.78
C GLY A 37 -10.95 -7.00 -6.44
N ILE A 38 -10.07 -6.05 -6.12
CA ILE A 38 -8.66 -6.05 -6.57
C ILE A 38 -7.75 -6.05 -5.35
N CYS A 39 -6.58 -6.69 -5.47
CA CYS A 39 -5.58 -6.76 -4.40
C CYS A 39 -4.91 -5.41 -4.08
N GLY A 40 -5.04 -4.41 -4.95
CA GLY A 40 -4.55 -3.04 -4.72
C GLY A 40 -5.53 -2.12 -4.00
N ALA A 41 -6.72 -2.59 -3.63
CA ALA A 41 -7.69 -1.80 -2.88
C ALA A 41 -7.19 -1.54 -1.47
N MET A 42 -7.35 -0.31 -0.96
CA MET A 42 -6.99 0.00 0.43
C MET A 42 -7.88 -0.80 1.39
N GLU A 43 -7.27 -1.55 2.30
CA GLU A 43 -7.97 -2.31 3.34
C GLU A 43 -7.87 -1.65 4.72
N THR A 44 -6.84 -0.84 4.93
CA THR A 44 -6.64 -0.08 6.17
C THR A 44 -6.27 1.38 5.90
N LEU A 45 -7.01 2.30 6.52
CA LEU A 45 -6.73 3.73 6.52
C LEU A 45 -6.06 4.12 7.86
N LEU A 46 -4.84 4.63 7.77
CA LEU A 46 -4.10 5.17 8.90
C LEU A 46 -4.19 6.69 8.87
N VAL A 47 -4.54 7.31 10.00
CA VAL A 47 -4.68 8.77 10.11
C VAL A 47 -3.87 9.28 11.28
N ASP A 48 -3.06 10.30 11.05
CA ASP A 48 -2.32 10.97 12.12
C ASP A 48 -3.30 11.63 13.11
N ARG A 49 -3.08 11.37 14.41
CA ARG A 49 -3.90 11.90 15.52
C ARG A 49 -4.12 13.41 15.48
N THR A 50 -3.16 14.18 14.95
CA THR A 50 -3.21 15.65 14.96
C THR A 50 -4.27 16.21 13.99
N ILE A 51 -4.65 15.45 12.96
CA ILE A 51 -5.64 15.83 11.95
C ILE A 51 -6.89 14.94 11.96
N ALA A 52 -6.90 13.88 12.77
CA ALA A 52 -7.96 12.88 12.76
C ALA A 52 -9.36 13.47 13.01
N ALA A 53 -9.48 14.43 13.94
CA ALA A 53 -10.75 15.08 14.26
C ALA A 53 -11.31 15.91 13.10
N ASP A 54 -10.43 16.52 12.28
CA ASP A 54 -10.83 17.36 11.14
C ASP A 54 -11.07 16.50 9.89
N PHE A 55 -10.38 15.38 9.76
CA PHE A 55 -10.40 14.53 8.57
C PHE A 55 -11.49 13.45 8.61
N LEU A 56 -11.60 12.72 9.72
CA LEU A 56 -12.40 11.50 9.81
C LEU A 56 -13.92 11.70 9.65
N PRO A 57 -14.55 12.74 10.23
CA PRO A 57 -16.01 12.92 10.09
C PRO A 57 -16.47 13.05 8.64
N ALA A 58 -15.78 13.89 7.86
CA ALA A 58 -16.10 14.10 6.44
C ALA A 58 -15.77 12.86 5.58
N MET A 59 -14.66 12.18 5.87
CA MET A 59 -14.27 10.97 5.16
C MET A 59 -15.26 9.81 5.44
N ALA A 60 -15.65 9.64 6.70
CA ALA A 60 -16.61 8.60 7.10
C ALA A 60 -17.99 8.81 6.46
N ALA A 61 -18.44 10.05 6.33
CA ALA A 61 -19.69 10.36 5.62
C ALA A 61 -19.63 9.90 4.15
N GLN A 62 -18.54 10.21 3.43
CA GLN A 62 -18.35 9.80 2.04
C GLN A 62 -18.31 8.27 1.88
N PHE A 63 -17.60 7.57 2.77
CA PHE A 63 -17.55 6.12 2.74
C PHE A 63 -18.92 5.47 2.99
N ARG A 64 -19.67 5.97 3.97
CA ARG A 64 -21.03 5.47 4.25
C ARG A 64 -21.99 5.72 3.09
N GLU A 65 -21.88 6.85 2.40
CA GLU A 65 -22.67 7.13 1.20
C GLU A 65 -22.40 6.11 0.08
N LYS A 66 -21.17 5.57 0.01
CA LYS A 66 -20.79 4.46 -0.88
C LYS A 66 -21.09 3.06 -0.33
N GLY A 67 -21.73 2.96 0.84
CA GLY A 67 -22.07 1.70 1.48
C GLY A 67 -20.85 0.95 2.03
N VAL A 68 -19.76 1.65 2.33
CA VAL A 68 -18.57 1.04 2.96
C VAL A 68 -18.81 0.94 4.47
N GLU A 69 -18.73 -0.29 4.99
CA GLU A 69 -18.68 -0.57 6.43
C GLU A 69 -17.34 -0.10 7.00
N LEU A 70 -17.39 0.64 8.12
CA LEU A 70 -16.20 1.18 8.75
C LEU A 70 -15.96 0.49 10.09
N ARG A 71 -14.73 0.01 10.30
CA ARG A 71 -14.24 -0.59 11.54
C ARG A 71 -13.11 0.26 12.09
N GLY A 72 -13.18 0.66 13.35
CA GLY A 72 -12.24 1.62 13.94
C GLY A 72 -11.65 1.19 15.26
N CYS A 73 -10.39 1.56 15.52
CA CYS A 73 -9.80 1.46 16.85
C CYS A 73 -10.50 2.41 17.84
N GLU A 74 -10.18 2.31 19.14
CA GLU A 74 -10.80 3.12 20.19
C GLU A 74 -10.75 4.63 19.89
N ARG A 75 -9.57 5.15 19.50
CA ARG A 75 -9.39 6.56 19.12
C ARG A 75 -10.23 6.97 17.90
N THR A 76 -10.43 6.07 16.94
CA THR A 76 -11.31 6.33 15.79
C THR A 76 -12.77 6.47 16.26
N ARG A 77 -13.20 5.61 17.18
CA ARG A 77 -14.58 5.58 17.71
C ARG A 77 -14.93 6.78 18.58
N GLU A 78 -13.93 7.41 19.19
CA GLU A 78 -14.11 8.70 19.89
C GLU A 78 -14.47 9.84 18.93
N LEU A 79 -14.11 9.72 17.64
CA LEU A 79 -14.27 10.78 16.64
C LEU A 79 -15.45 10.54 15.69
N ILE A 80 -15.77 9.27 15.39
CA ILE A 80 -16.83 8.88 14.45
C ILE A 80 -17.53 7.58 14.88
N ASP A 81 -18.83 7.45 14.55
CA ASP A 81 -19.62 6.25 14.85
C ASP A 81 -19.30 5.07 13.92
N VAL A 82 -18.51 4.10 14.38
CA VAL A 82 -18.02 2.97 13.59
C VAL A 82 -18.02 1.68 14.41
N MET A 83 -18.00 0.54 13.72
CA MET A 83 -17.85 -0.75 14.39
C MET A 83 -16.47 -0.84 15.07
N PRO A 84 -16.34 -1.53 16.23
CA PRO A 84 -15.04 -1.76 16.83
C PRO A 84 -14.18 -2.66 15.93
N ALA A 85 -12.98 -2.19 15.60
CA ALA A 85 -11.96 -3.03 15.00
C ALA A 85 -11.36 -3.98 16.06
N THR A 86 -11.12 -5.21 15.65
CA THR A 86 -10.44 -6.28 16.36
C THR A 86 -9.02 -6.43 15.82
N GLU A 87 -8.22 -7.31 16.43
CA GLU A 87 -6.86 -7.57 15.93
C GLU A 87 -6.87 -8.20 14.53
N ASP A 88 -7.85 -9.09 14.28
CA ASP A 88 -8.00 -9.79 12.99
C ASP A 88 -8.29 -8.81 11.85
N ASP A 89 -8.97 -7.68 12.13
CA ASP A 89 -9.30 -6.66 11.14
C ASP A 89 -8.07 -5.96 10.55
N TRP A 90 -6.91 -6.00 11.22
CA TRP A 90 -5.66 -5.45 10.69
C TRP A 90 -4.95 -6.44 9.76
N HIS A 91 -5.23 -7.74 9.90
CA HIS A 91 -4.68 -8.83 9.07
C HIS A 91 -5.62 -9.27 7.95
N THR A 92 -6.78 -8.63 7.79
CA THR A 92 -7.82 -9.09 6.86
C THR A 92 -7.78 -8.32 5.54
N GLU A 93 -7.65 -9.05 4.43
CA GLU A 93 -8.03 -8.55 3.12
C GLU A 93 -9.53 -8.80 2.93
N TYR A 94 -10.31 -7.73 2.76
CA TYR A 94 -11.76 -7.83 2.74
C TYR A 94 -12.29 -8.12 1.34
N LEU A 95 -11.66 -7.56 0.30
CA LEU A 95 -12.15 -7.57 -1.09
C LEU A 95 -13.62 -7.14 -1.23
N ALA A 96 -14.06 -6.29 -0.29
CA ALA A 96 -15.44 -5.88 -0.11
C ALA A 96 -15.52 -4.40 0.30
N ALA A 97 -16.74 -3.88 0.40
CA ALA A 97 -17.01 -2.54 0.92
C ALA A 97 -16.86 -2.51 2.45
N ILE A 98 -15.69 -2.86 2.97
CA ILE A 98 -15.31 -2.85 4.40
C ILE A 98 -13.95 -2.16 4.52
N LEU A 99 -13.76 -1.28 5.50
CA LEU A 99 -12.51 -0.55 5.71
C LEU A 99 -12.15 -0.48 7.19
N SER A 100 -10.95 -0.93 7.53
CA SER A 100 -10.32 -0.72 8.84
C SER A 100 -9.75 0.71 8.94
N ILE A 101 -9.93 1.39 10.07
CA ILE A 101 -9.44 2.76 10.31
C ILE A 101 -8.71 2.83 11.65
N ARG A 102 -7.44 3.24 11.63
CA ARG A 102 -6.63 3.42 12.84
C ARG A 102 -6.07 4.84 12.93
N VAL A 103 -6.28 5.48 14.07
CA VAL A 103 -5.59 6.73 14.42
C VAL A 103 -4.23 6.40 15.03
N VAL A 104 -3.17 6.84 14.37
CA VAL A 104 -1.76 6.62 14.75
C VAL A 104 -1.12 7.90 15.30
N SER A 105 -0.07 7.75 16.09
CA SER A 105 0.63 8.85 16.76
C SER A 105 1.52 9.69 15.84
N GLY A 106 1.88 9.15 14.68
CA GLY A 106 2.69 9.80 13.65
C GLY A 106 3.25 8.80 12.63
N LEU A 107 4.27 9.25 11.88
CA LEU A 107 4.89 8.48 10.80
C LEU A 107 5.51 7.15 11.27
N ASP A 108 6.19 7.15 12.41
CA ASP A 108 6.91 5.95 12.88
C ASP A 108 5.93 4.80 13.17
N GLU A 109 4.84 5.07 13.92
CA GLU A 109 3.79 4.08 14.18
C GLU A 109 3.08 3.67 12.88
N ALA A 110 2.92 4.57 11.90
CA ALA A 110 2.35 4.22 10.61
C ALA A 110 3.22 3.21 9.85
N ILE A 111 4.54 3.44 9.80
CA ILE A 111 5.50 2.53 9.15
C ILE A 111 5.53 1.19 9.87
N GLU A 112 5.59 1.19 11.21
CA GLU A 112 5.56 -0.03 12.01
C GLU A 112 4.28 -0.84 11.76
N HIS A 113 3.13 -0.18 11.72
CA HIS A 113 1.84 -0.82 11.43
C HIS A 113 1.85 -1.45 10.03
N ILE A 114 2.26 -0.70 9.01
CA ILE A 114 2.28 -1.18 7.62
C ILE A 114 3.20 -2.40 7.49
N ASN A 115 4.42 -2.32 8.02
CA ASN A 115 5.38 -3.41 7.91
C ASN A 115 5.01 -4.64 8.76
N HIS A 116 4.16 -4.49 9.77
CA HIS A 116 3.71 -5.59 10.62
C HIS A 116 2.43 -6.27 10.09
N TYR A 117 1.44 -5.49 9.67
CA TYR A 117 0.10 -5.97 9.29
C TYR A 117 -0.10 -6.07 7.78
N GLY A 118 0.60 -5.26 6.99
CA GLY A 118 0.47 -5.24 5.54
C GLY A 118 1.02 -6.50 4.87
N SER A 119 0.50 -6.78 3.68
CA SER A 119 0.96 -7.92 2.87
C SER A 119 2.18 -7.59 2.01
N HIS A 120 2.80 -6.42 2.24
CA HIS A 120 3.89 -5.87 1.44
C HIS A 120 3.52 -5.68 -0.05
N HIS A 121 2.24 -5.47 -0.34
CA HIS A 121 1.73 -5.25 -1.69
C HIS A 121 1.85 -3.79 -2.11
N SER A 122 0.95 -2.92 -1.65
CA SER A 122 0.95 -1.51 -2.03
C SER A 122 0.54 -0.63 -0.88
N ASP A 123 1.36 0.36 -0.55
CA ASP A 123 1.10 1.26 0.56
C ASP A 123 1.45 2.69 0.18
N ALA A 124 0.62 3.63 0.64
CA ALA A 124 0.70 5.03 0.24
C ALA A 124 0.78 5.98 1.43
N ILE A 125 1.50 7.08 1.26
CA ILE A 125 1.44 8.25 2.15
C ILE A 125 0.80 9.42 1.43
N VAL A 126 -0.09 10.15 2.11
CA VAL A 126 -0.52 11.49 1.71
C VAL A 126 0.13 12.51 2.64
N SER A 127 1.00 13.35 2.09
CA SER A 127 1.75 14.37 2.83
C SER A 127 2.36 15.39 1.86
N ASP A 128 2.56 16.62 2.34
CA ASP A 128 3.40 17.62 1.66
C ASP A 128 4.77 17.81 2.35
N HIS A 129 5.04 17.05 3.41
CA HIS A 129 6.29 17.12 4.16
C HIS A 129 7.38 16.24 3.55
N GLN A 130 8.28 16.88 2.79
CA GLN A 130 9.30 16.20 1.99
C GLN A 130 10.19 15.21 2.75
N SER A 131 10.57 15.49 4.00
CA SER A 131 11.39 14.53 4.76
C SER A 131 10.57 13.31 5.22
N GLN A 132 9.28 13.47 5.56
CA GLN A 132 8.43 12.34 5.95
C GLN A 132 8.15 11.45 4.75
N ILE A 133 7.91 12.05 3.59
CA ILE A 133 7.76 11.35 2.31
C ILE A 133 9.00 10.49 2.01
N ARG A 134 10.20 11.08 2.09
CA ARG A 134 11.44 10.34 1.85
C ARG A 134 11.65 9.19 2.83
N ARG A 135 11.32 9.40 4.10
CA ARG A 135 11.37 8.34 5.13
C ARG A 135 10.39 7.22 4.82
N PHE A 136 9.13 7.55 4.55
CA PHE A 136 8.10 6.56 4.20
C PHE A 136 8.52 5.69 3.00
N MET A 137 9.00 6.32 1.91
CA MET A 137 9.49 5.59 0.73
C MET A 137 10.70 4.68 1.01
N ALA A 138 11.54 5.04 1.99
CA ALA A 138 12.74 4.28 2.32
C ALA A 138 12.48 3.16 3.35
N GLU A 139 11.49 3.35 4.23
CA GLU A 139 11.28 2.51 5.42
C GLU A 139 10.07 1.56 5.27
N VAL A 140 9.11 1.85 4.37
CA VAL A 140 8.02 0.92 4.03
C VAL A 140 8.52 -0.11 3.04
N ASP A 141 8.44 -1.38 3.41
CA ASP A 141 8.98 -2.49 2.61
C ASP A 141 7.89 -3.20 1.81
N SER A 142 7.26 -2.47 0.90
CA SER A 142 6.20 -2.99 0.03
C SER A 142 6.66 -3.04 -1.43
N SER A 143 5.98 -3.84 -2.24
CA SER A 143 6.31 -3.98 -3.66
C SER A 143 6.13 -2.67 -4.43
N SER A 144 5.13 -1.88 -4.02
CA SER A 144 4.85 -0.54 -4.51
C SER A 144 4.65 0.41 -3.33
N VAL A 145 5.48 1.46 -3.24
CA VAL A 145 5.32 2.52 -2.24
C VAL A 145 4.97 3.83 -2.94
N MET A 146 3.85 4.44 -2.55
CA MET A 146 3.27 5.58 -3.26
C MET A 146 3.23 6.85 -2.42
N VAL A 147 3.27 7.99 -3.10
CA VAL A 147 3.20 9.32 -2.49
C VAL A 147 2.11 10.12 -3.18
N ASN A 148 1.13 10.57 -2.41
CA ASN A 148 0.00 11.38 -2.90
C ASN A 148 -0.73 10.74 -4.10
N ALA A 149 -0.81 9.40 -4.12
CA ALA A 149 -1.52 8.61 -5.12
C ALA A 149 -2.24 7.42 -4.45
N PRO A 150 -3.40 6.98 -4.97
CA PRO A 150 -4.14 5.85 -4.44
C PRO A 150 -3.44 4.52 -4.76
N THR A 151 -3.54 3.55 -3.85
CA THR A 151 -2.92 2.21 -3.97
C THR A 151 -3.38 1.42 -5.19
N SER A 152 -4.56 1.76 -5.74
CA SER A 152 -5.09 1.16 -6.97
C SER A 152 -4.25 1.42 -8.23
N PHE A 153 -3.24 2.30 -8.17
CA PHE A 153 -2.28 2.49 -9.26
C PHE A 153 -1.26 1.36 -9.40
N ALA A 154 -1.15 0.44 -8.43
CA ALA A 154 -0.24 -0.70 -8.52
C ALA A 154 -0.78 -1.74 -9.52
N ASP A 155 -0.55 -1.46 -10.79
CA ASP A 155 -1.03 -2.22 -11.94
C ASP A 155 -0.03 -2.05 -13.09
N GLY A 156 0.21 -3.13 -13.85
CA GLY A 156 1.20 -3.14 -14.93
C GLY A 156 0.91 -2.18 -16.07
N PHE A 157 -0.35 -1.92 -16.43
CA PHE A 157 -0.69 -0.91 -17.43
C PHE A 157 -0.41 0.49 -16.91
N GLU A 158 -0.84 0.79 -15.68
CA GLU A 158 -0.60 2.09 -15.05
C GLU A 158 0.91 2.36 -14.86
N TYR A 159 1.71 1.31 -14.66
CA TYR A 159 3.18 1.40 -14.55
C TYR A 159 3.87 1.45 -15.92
N GLY A 160 3.13 1.38 -17.03
CA GLY A 160 3.68 1.46 -18.37
C GLY A 160 4.33 0.18 -18.89
N LEU A 161 4.08 -0.97 -18.24
CA LEU A 161 4.54 -2.29 -18.70
C LEU A 161 3.73 -2.81 -19.89
N GLY A 162 2.55 -2.23 -20.14
CA GLY A 162 1.65 -2.57 -21.24
C GLY A 162 0.87 -3.88 -21.07
N ALA A 163 1.26 -4.73 -20.12
CA ALA A 163 0.51 -5.87 -19.61
C ALA A 163 1.19 -6.37 -18.32
N GLU A 164 0.47 -7.16 -17.52
CA GLU A 164 1.02 -7.92 -16.41
C GLU A 164 0.50 -9.36 -16.44
N ILE A 165 1.31 -10.29 -15.92
CA ILE A 165 0.83 -11.65 -15.60
C ILE A 165 0.20 -11.70 -14.20
N GLY A 166 0.55 -10.74 -13.36
CA GLY A 166 0.11 -10.57 -11.98
C GLY A 166 1.12 -9.74 -11.19
N ILE A 167 0.91 -9.64 -9.89
CA ILE A 167 1.76 -8.85 -8.97
C ILE A 167 2.54 -9.81 -8.07
N SER A 168 3.81 -9.47 -7.81
CA SER A 168 4.67 -10.23 -6.90
C SER A 168 4.98 -9.41 -5.66
N THR A 169 4.71 -9.97 -4.48
CA THR A 169 5.16 -9.36 -3.21
C THR A 169 6.50 -9.91 -2.73
N ASP A 170 7.03 -10.92 -3.40
CA ASP A 170 8.32 -11.53 -3.08
C ASP A 170 9.50 -10.58 -3.36
N LYS A 171 10.57 -10.73 -2.59
CA LYS A 171 11.78 -9.91 -2.70
C LYS A 171 12.78 -10.39 -3.75
N LEU A 172 12.60 -11.61 -4.26
CA LEU A 172 13.52 -12.24 -5.21
C LEU A 172 12.90 -12.26 -6.61
N HIS A 173 13.76 -12.22 -7.63
CA HIS A 173 13.41 -12.30 -9.05
C HIS A 173 12.63 -11.10 -9.61
N ALA A 174 11.36 -10.95 -9.25
CA ALA A 174 10.51 -9.84 -9.69
C ALA A 174 9.59 -9.41 -8.55
N ARG A 175 9.40 -8.09 -8.39
CA ARG A 175 8.61 -7.49 -7.30
C ARG A 175 7.75 -6.35 -7.85
N GLY A 176 6.49 -6.29 -7.44
CA GLY A 176 5.46 -5.42 -8.00
C GLY A 176 4.77 -6.05 -9.21
N PRO A 177 4.09 -5.25 -10.06
CA PRO A 177 3.54 -5.71 -11.33
C PRO A 177 4.60 -6.39 -12.20
N VAL A 178 4.33 -7.63 -12.64
CA VAL A 178 5.29 -8.45 -13.38
C VAL A 178 4.95 -8.43 -14.87
N GLY A 179 5.75 -7.66 -15.61
CA GLY A 179 5.72 -7.59 -17.08
C GLY A 179 6.63 -8.62 -17.76
N LEU A 180 6.95 -8.37 -19.05
CA LEU A 180 7.75 -9.29 -19.87
C LEU A 180 9.13 -9.61 -19.27
N GLU A 181 9.83 -8.60 -18.72
CA GLU A 181 11.17 -8.78 -18.16
C GLU A 181 11.19 -9.77 -17.00
N GLY A 182 10.15 -9.77 -16.15
CA GLY A 182 10.02 -10.72 -15.04
C GLY A 182 9.78 -12.17 -15.46
N LEU A 183 9.60 -12.43 -16.76
CA LEU A 183 9.53 -13.78 -17.33
C LEU A 183 10.83 -14.20 -18.03
N THR A 184 11.89 -13.40 -17.88
CA THR A 184 13.22 -13.68 -18.45
C THR A 184 14.21 -14.07 -17.35
N CYS A 185 15.40 -14.54 -17.74
CA CYS A 185 16.51 -14.75 -16.84
C CYS A 185 17.82 -14.27 -17.49
N GLU A 186 18.80 -13.92 -16.67
CA GLU A 186 20.11 -13.51 -17.14
C GLU A 186 21.07 -14.71 -17.24
N LYS A 187 21.96 -14.66 -18.23
CA LYS A 187 23.10 -15.59 -18.35
C LYS A 187 24.35 -14.85 -18.78
N TYR A 188 25.51 -15.32 -18.34
CA TYR A 188 26.79 -14.81 -18.83
C TYR A 188 27.16 -15.46 -20.15
N ILE A 189 27.66 -14.65 -21.08
CA ILE A 189 28.25 -15.10 -22.33
C ILE A 189 29.70 -14.63 -22.33
N VAL A 190 30.64 -15.58 -22.39
CA VAL A 190 32.07 -15.30 -22.46
C VAL A 190 32.58 -15.75 -23.82
N ILE A 191 33.07 -14.81 -24.61
CA ILE A 191 33.69 -15.08 -25.90
C ILE A 191 35.20 -15.05 -25.70
N GLY A 192 35.83 -16.20 -25.88
CA GLY A 192 37.27 -16.37 -25.71
C GLY A 192 38.00 -16.55 -27.04
N ASP A 193 39.30 -16.29 -27.00
CA ASP A 193 40.31 -16.54 -28.03
C ASP A 193 41.58 -17.10 -27.36
N GLY A 194 41.41 -18.15 -26.55
CA GLY A 194 42.51 -18.84 -25.89
C GLY A 194 42.94 -18.30 -24.51
N GLN A 195 42.11 -17.50 -23.84
CA GLN A 195 42.42 -17.03 -22.48
C GLN A 195 42.47 -18.20 -21.49
N LEU A 196 43.58 -18.30 -20.77
CA LEU A 196 43.80 -19.31 -19.72
C LEU A 196 43.62 -18.68 -18.32
N ARG A 197 43.14 -19.47 -17.36
CA ARG A 197 42.96 -19.05 -15.96
C ARG A 197 44.11 -19.59 -15.11
N GLY A 198 44.85 -18.71 -14.43
CA GLY A 198 45.83 -19.12 -13.40
C GLY A 198 47.25 -19.39 -13.88
N HIS A 199 47.71 -18.78 -14.98
CA HIS A 199 49.15 -18.75 -15.29
C HIS A 199 49.78 -17.47 -14.73
N ALA A 200 50.89 -17.63 -13.99
CA ALA A 200 51.79 -16.56 -13.56
C ALA A 200 52.68 -16.09 -14.72
#